data_AF-A0A2P6VDJ7-F1
#
_entry.id   AF-A0A2P6VDJ7-F1
#
_cell.length_a   1.000
_cell.length_b   1.000
_cell.length_c   1.000
_cell.angle_alpha   90.00
_cell.angle_beta   90.00
_cell.angle_gamma   90.00
#
_symmetry.space_group_name_H-M   'P 1'
#
loop_
_entity.id
_entity.type
_entity.pdbx_description
1 polymer ?
#
loop_
_entity_poly.entity_id
_entity_poly.type
_entity_poly.pdbx_seq_one_letter_code
_entity_poly.pdbx_strand_id
1 'polypeptide(L)'
;MMLYTTADVPFSFDFTAINGLASGAEGEGEGEGEGGAGGVLGSVLDLHLDVKNHMFAGEALVLALLAASLGSAAAGCAQAAGAAGDSWTLVPAPLKLPWNPLMTDDEVRRGTQYGSGNGLARVAQKLLAKQPIKVVVLGGSVSDGGSLDNTGTSYTARLFSFINQTYPHADHKFINQAMPGANSGWYAPCVRTYVGNGADLVLVDFTVNDKATAEITSQERRSYEQLLRRLLRLPQQPAVVLLHHYAWMTAVGDGKRQGLYYGGPEMVFRELAQYYDLPSLSLRGAAWRQMQAGLTGFRVDKVARPQGVKVMAGFRAAAEPATWRNYVYRDTVQPGATGHQLLAELACAALIRALWEAESTLVVTRRADPRVTSLPPPMIPNEYDTSEYCRVQGAAQGAMVYQTGFIFREDRPEQKEQLDKHLGWTGYKTGATLTLKVDTRSGISGDSGPASVAVMHQRGRGQGSAVVTCAGGCKCAPAKLNSNTSNPALAFSKVELTTTQASRCLVKVTITSTGLKKLHIGGVWVNH
;
A
#
# COMPACT_ATOMS: atom_id res chain seq x y z
N MET A 1 41.44 -37.99 -19.09
CA MET A 1 42.47 -37.51 -20.02
C MET A 1 42.40 -35.98 -20.04
N MET A 2 43.41 -35.35 -19.42
CA MET A 2 43.87 -33.93 -19.43
C MET A 2 42.84 -32.78 -19.57
N LEU A 3 42.62 -31.86 -18.61
CA LEU A 3 43.46 -30.88 -17.87
C LEU A 3 43.66 -29.52 -18.56
N TYR A 4 43.66 -28.48 -17.69
CA TYR A 4 44.05 -27.05 -17.81
C TYR A 4 42.96 -26.01 -18.11
N THR A 5 42.78 -24.90 -17.39
CA THR A 5 43.25 -24.37 -16.07
C THR A 5 42.46 -23.09 -15.75
N THR A 6 42.16 -22.87 -14.47
CA THR A 6 41.75 -21.58 -13.90
C THR A 6 42.99 -20.72 -13.59
N ALA A 7 42.91 -19.41 -13.79
CA ALA A 7 43.91 -18.46 -13.32
C ALA A 7 43.28 -17.57 -12.22
N ASP A 8 43.74 -17.78 -11.00
CA ASP A 8 43.49 -16.96 -9.82
C ASP A 8 44.39 -15.71 -9.86
N VAL A 9 43.86 -14.56 -9.45
CA VAL A 9 44.64 -13.37 -9.07
C VAL A 9 44.19 -12.95 -7.68
N PRO A 10 45.06 -12.94 -6.65
CA PRO A 10 44.68 -12.54 -5.31
C PRO A 10 44.83 -11.01 -5.14
N PHE A 11 43.77 -10.36 -4.64
CA PHE A 11 43.86 -9.01 -4.08
C PHE A 11 44.07 -9.12 -2.56
N SER A 12 45.25 -8.71 -2.08
CA SER A 12 45.52 -8.47 -0.66
C SER A 12 45.55 -6.96 -0.39
N PHE A 13 44.71 -6.49 0.54
CA PHE A 13 44.79 -5.14 1.10
C PHE A 13 45.77 -5.15 2.27
N ASP A 14 46.79 -4.30 2.21
CA ASP A 14 47.72 -4.06 3.31
C ASP A 14 47.31 -2.77 4.06
N PHE A 15 47.17 -2.88 5.36
CA PHE A 15 46.82 -1.82 6.30
C PHE A 15 48.03 -1.62 7.22
N THR A 16 48.93 -0.69 6.91
CA THR A 16 49.76 -0.01 7.92
C THR A 16 50.58 1.11 7.30
N ALA A 17 50.35 2.35 7.75
CA ALA A 17 51.39 3.32 8.13
C ALA A 17 50.81 4.74 8.17
N ILE A 18 50.24 5.16 9.31
CA ILE A 18 50.47 6.50 9.85
C ILE A 18 50.43 6.38 11.38
N ASN A 19 51.61 6.40 12.00
CA ASN A 19 51.77 6.69 13.42
C ASN A 19 53.03 7.55 13.57
N GLY A 20 52.89 8.69 14.24
CA GLY A 20 54.02 9.47 14.75
C GLY A 20 54.00 10.94 14.37
N LEU A 21 53.28 11.75 15.15
CA LEU A 21 53.93 12.80 15.95
C LEU A 21 52.96 13.27 17.05
N ALA A 22 53.45 13.10 18.28
CA ALA A 22 52.83 13.36 19.56
C ALA A 22 52.66 14.88 19.82
N SER A 23 51.55 15.30 20.44
CA SER A 23 51.43 15.66 21.87
C SER A 23 51.73 17.13 22.19
N GLY A 24 50.78 17.80 22.85
CA GLY A 24 51.07 19.02 23.60
C GLY A 24 49.85 19.85 24.00
N ALA A 25 49.56 19.83 25.30
CA ALA A 25 48.95 20.88 26.12
C ALA A 25 47.41 20.98 26.23
N GLU A 26 46.95 20.59 27.42
CA GLU A 26 45.78 21.09 28.14
C GLU A 26 45.85 22.61 28.39
N GLY A 27 44.71 23.26 28.54
CA GLY A 27 44.60 24.63 29.05
C GLY A 27 43.17 25.14 29.07
N GLU A 28 42.60 25.27 30.28
CA GLU A 28 41.34 25.96 30.60
C GLU A 28 41.41 27.47 30.27
N GLY A 29 40.25 28.09 30.04
CA GLY A 29 40.14 29.56 30.01
C GLY A 29 38.80 30.09 29.50
N GLU A 30 37.97 30.58 30.42
CA GLU A 30 36.81 31.44 30.17
C GLU A 30 37.22 32.80 29.54
N GLY A 31 36.32 33.45 28.80
CA GLY A 31 36.47 34.85 28.40
C GLY A 31 35.52 35.33 27.31
N GLU A 32 34.61 36.23 27.69
CA GLU A 32 33.66 36.97 26.86
C GLU A 32 34.32 37.87 25.81
N GLY A 33 33.57 38.25 24.75
CA GLY A 33 33.94 39.36 23.86
C GLY A 33 33.04 39.50 22.62
N GLU A 34 32.21 40.52 22.62
CA GLU A 34 31.30 40.95 21.55
C GLU A 34 31.98 41.39 20.24
N GLY A 35 31.21 41.32 19.14
CA GLY A 35 31.12 42.41 18.17
C GLY A 35 31.75 42.20 16.79
N GLY A 36 30.94 42.43 15.73
CA GLY A 36 31.47 42.88 14.43
C GLY A 36 30.84 42.23 13.20
N ALA A 37 29.87 42.93 12.60
CA ALA A 37 29.28 42.62 11.31
C ALA A 37 30.24 42.91 10.12
N GLY A 38 30.04 42.21 9.00
CA GLY A 38 30.62 42.59 7.70
C GLY A 38 30.61 41.45 6.69
N GLY A 39 29.77 41.52 5.67
CA GLY A 39 29.68 40.51 4.61
C GLY A 39 30.62 40.76 3.42
N VAL A 40 30.42 39.87 2.43
CA VAL A 40 30.54 40.09 0.97
C VAL A 40 31.77 39.46 0.25
N LEU A 41 31.39 38.61 -0.73
CA LEU A 41 32.03 38.24 -2.01
C LEU A 41 33.19 37.24 -2.05
N GLY A 42 33.09 36.38 -3.07
CA GLY A 42 33.94 35.24 -3.33
C GLY A 42 35.29 35.58 -3.95
N SER A 43 36.18 34.60 -3.91
CA SER A 43 37.52 34.69 -4.47
C SER A 43 37.79 33.50 -5.38
N VAL A 44 38.06 33.85 -6.64
CA VAL A 44 38.72 33.02 -7.66
C VAL A 44 40.20 32.94 -7.30
N LEU A 45 40.80 31.75 -7.45
CA LEU A 45 42.20 31.50 -7.19
C LEU A 45 43.05 32.01 -8.38
N ASP A 46 43.85 33.06 -8.18
CA ASP A 46 44.90 33.47 -9.11
C ASP A 46 46.24 32.83 -8.71
N LEU A 47 46.89 32.12 -9.65
CA LEU A 47 48.22 31.56 -9.47
C LEU A 47 49.24 32.38 -10.28
N HIS A 48 50.12 33.11 -9.59
CA HIS A 48 51.28 33.79 -10.19
C HIS A 48 52.52 32.88 -10.09
N LEU A 49 53.19 32.61 -11.21
CA LEU A 49 54.49 31.94 -11.27
C LEU A 49 55.53 32.88 -11.89
N ASP A 50 56.55 33.22 -11.10
CA ASP A 50 57.70 34.04 -11.47
C ASP A 50 58.76 33.15 -12.15
N VAL A 51 59.18 33.50 -13.37
CA VAL A 51 60.12 32.72 -14.18
C VAL A 51 61.39 33.54 -14.41
N LYS A 52 62.49 33.15 -13.76
CA LYS A 52 63.85 33.54 -14.16
C LYS A 52 64.68 32.30 -14.49
N ASN A 53 64.94 32.17 -15.80
CA ASN A 53 66.08 31.55 -16.49
C ASN A 53 66.62 30.20 -15.96
N HIS A 54 66.21 29.11 -16.63
CA HIS A 54 67.08 28.19 -17.38
C HIS A 54 66.21 27.03 -17.95
N MET A 55 65.66 27.19 -19.16
CA MET A 55 64.87 26.11 -19.81
C MET A 55 65.77 25.26 -20.72
N PHE A 56 65.79 23.95 -20.47
CA PHE A 56 66.33 22.96 -21.40
C PHE A 56 65.29 22.62 -22.49
N ALA A 57 65.77 22.25 -23.68
CA ALA A 57 64.95 22.05 -24.90
C ALA A 57 63.83 20.99 -24.81
N GLY A 58 63.73 20.22 -23.71
CA GLY A 58 62.63 19.28 -23.46
C GLY A 58 61.37 19.91 -22.84
N GLU A 59 61.49 21.04 -22.13
CA GLU A 59 60.36 21.66 -21.41
C GLU A 59 59.49 22.55 -22.31
N ALA A 60 60.06 23.09 -23.40
CA ALA A 60 59.32 23.85 -24.40
C ALA A 60 58.32 23.00 -25.20
N LEU A 61 58.61 21.70 -25.38
CA LEU A 61 57.71 20.78 -26.09
C LEU A 61 56.49 20.41 -25.23
N VAL A 62 56.67 20.28 -23.91
CA VAL A 62 55.59 19.99 -22.95
C VAL A 62 54.67 21.20 -22.78
N LEU A 63 55.22 22.43 -22.75
CA LEU A 63 54.41 23.65 -22.72
C LEU A 63 53.63 23.88 -24.02
N ALA A 64 54.22 23.55 -25.19
CA ALA A 64 53.54 23.68 -26.48
C ALA A 64 52.42 22.64 -26.65
N LEU A 65 52.59 21.41 -26.14
CA LEU A 65 51.54 20.37 -26.13
C LEU A 65 50.42 20.66 -25.12
N LEU A 66 50.72 21.32 -24.00
CA LEU A 66 49.72 21.81 -23.04
C LEU A 66 48.94 23.03 -23.59
N ALA A 67 49.60 23.96 -24.26
CA ALA A 67 48.93 25.10 -24.91
C ALA A 67 48.06 24.66 -26.11
N ALA A 68 48.50 23.66 -26.88
CA ALA A 68 47.73 23.10 -27.99
C ALA A 68 46.51 22.27 -27.53
N SER A 69 46.61 21.57 -26.38
CA SER A 69 45.48 20.83 -25.80
C SER A 69 44.47 21.75 -25.09
N LEU A 70 44.91 22.86 -24.50
CA LEU A 70 44.02 23.89 -23.93
C LEU A 70 43.31 24.72 -25.02
N GLY A 71 43.98 25.03 -26.13
CA GLY A 71 43.36 25.74 -27.27
C GLY A 71 42.32 24.91 -28.03
N SER A 72 42.54 23.59 -28.15
CA SER A 72 41.57 22.68 -28.78
C SER A 72 40.43 22.26 -27.86
N ALA A 73 40.64 22.21 -26.53
CA ALA A 73 39.56 22.04 -25.55
C ALA A 73 38.65 23.28 -25.45
N ALA A 74 39.21 24.50 -25.53
CA ALA A 74 38.43 25.73 -25.50
C ALA A 74 37.61 25.95 -26.79
N ALA A 75 38.17 25.60 -27.96
CA ALA A 75 37.44 25.67 -29.24
C ALA A 75 36.36 24.59 -29.37
N GLY A 76 36.61 23.38 -28.85
CA GLY A 76 35.62 22.29 -28.80
C GLY A 76 34.45 22.59 -27.86
N CYS A 77 34.70 23.22 -26.70
CA CYS A 77 33.66 23.68 -25.79
C CYS A 77 32.83 24.84 -26.35
N ALA A 78 33.44 25.76 -27.10
CA ALA A 78 32.72 26.87 -27.72
C ALA A 78 31.84 26.43 -28.91
N GLN A 79 32.26 25.42 -29.69
CA GLN A 79 31.44 24.85 -30.76
C GLN A 79 30.35 23.91 -30.26
N ALA A 80 30.53 23.25 -29.12
CA ALA A 80 29.44 22.51 -28.45
C ALA A 80 28.40 23.46 -27.82
N ALA A 81 28.82 24.63 -27.32
CA ALA A 81 27.92 25.65 -26.79
C ALA A 81 27.13 26.41 -27.88
N GLY A 82 27.68 26.54 -29.10
CA GLY A 82 27.01 27.19 -30.23
C GLY A 82 26.00 26.30 -30.99
N ALA A 83 26.03 24.97 -30.77
CA ALA A 83 25.10 24.01 -31.39
C ALA A 83 24.02 23.51 -30.44
N ALA A 84 24.17 23.74 -29.13
CA ALA A 84 23.11 23.55 -28.15
C ALA A 84 22.30 24.86 -28.06
N GLY A 85 21.32 25.02 -28.96
CA GLY A 85 20.25 25.99 -28.70
C GLY A 85 19.69 25.75 -27.31
N ASP A 86 19.38 26.82 -26.58
CA ASP A 86 18.90 26.84 -25.20
C ASP A 86 17.68 25.92 -24.95
N SER A 87 17.91 24.62 -24.87
CA SER A 87 16.97 23.64 -24.36
C SER A 87 17.51 23.14 -23.04
N TRP A 88 17.63 24.04 -22.06
CA TRP A 88 17.43 23.61 -20.69
C TRP A 88 16.01 23.05 -20.65
N THR A 89 15.88 21.73 -20.69
CA THR A 89 14.61 21.07 -20.41
C THR A 89 14.15 21.59 -19.06
N LEU A 90 13.12 22.44 -19.09
CA LEU A 90 12.47 22.96 -17.90
C LEU A 90 12.12 21.75 -17.04
N VAL A 91 12.83 21.57 -15.92
CA VAL A 91 12.41 20.63 -14.89
C VAL A 91 10.99 21.04 -14.52
N PRO A 92 9.99 20.15 -14.64
CA PRO A 92 8.62 20.49 -14.31
C PRO A 92 8.57 21.09 -12.90
N ALA A 93 7.79 22.16 -12.72
CA ALA A 93 7.62 22.74 -11.41
C ALA A 93 7.13 21.65 -10.44
N PRO A 94 7.71 21.53 -9.24
CA PRO A 94 7.35 20.46 -8.33
C PRO A 94 5.87 20.57 -7.96
N LEU A 95 5.13 19.47 -8.15
CA LEU A 95 3.73 19.40 -7.77
C LEU A 95 3.62 19.57 -6.26
N LYS A 96 2.79 20.53 -5.84
CA LYS A 96 2.60 20.85 -4.42
C LYS A 96 1.39 20.10 -3.89
N LEU A 97 1.54 19.54 -2.69
CA LEU A 97 0.40 19.01 -1.96
C LEU A 97 -0.54 20.17 -1.55
N PRO A 98 -1.87 19.95 -1.48
CA PRO A 98 -2.84 20.95 -1.01
C PRO A 98 -2.72 21.32 0.47
N TRP A 99 -1.75 20.75 1.18
CA TRP A 99 -1.48 20.95 2.59
C TRP A 99 0.04 21.02 2.83
N ASN A 100 0.45 21.60 3.95
CA ASN A 100 1.85 21.57 4.36
C ASN A 100 2.28 20.12 4.68
N PRO A 101 3.28 19.57 3.97
CA PRO A 101 3.77 18.23 4.25
C PRO A 101 4.30 18.10 5.67
N LEU A 102 4.06 16.95 6.30
CA LEU A 102 4.67 16.58 7.58
C LEU A 102 5.99 15.84 7.37
N MET A 103 6.10 15.09 6.28
CA MET A 103 7.32 14.38 5.92
C MET A 103 8.15 15.18 4.92
N THR A 104 9.46 15.10 5.11
CA THR A 104 10.47 15.46 4.11
C THR A 104 10.46 14.49 2.94
N ASP A 105 11.01 14.91 1.81
CA ASP A 105 11.16 14.02 0.66
C ASP A 105 12.04 12.80 0.96
N ASP A 106 13.03 12.94 1.85
CA ASP A 106 13.87 11.80 2.26
C ASP A 106 13.07 10.78 3.06
N GLU A 107 12.22 11.23 3.99
CA GLU A 107 11.29 10.36 4.72
C GLU A 107 10.35 9.60 3.78
N VAL A 108 9.73 10.31 2.84
CA VAL A 108 8.85 9.71 1.84
C VAL A 108 9.60 8.69 0.97
N ARG A 109 10.82 9.02 0.52
CA ARG A 109 11.66 8.11 -0.29
C ARG A 109 12.04 6.85 0.48
N ARG A 110 12.43 6.96 1.75
CA ARG A 110 12.72 5.78 2.60
C ARG A 110 11.51 4.87 2.78
N GLY A 111 10.30 5.44 2.81
CA GLY A 111 9.05 4.69 2.87
C GLY A 111 8.68 3.98 1.58
N THR A 112 9.31 4.29 0.45
CA THR A 112 8.82 3.90 -0.88
C THR A 112 9.70 2.84 -1.53
N GLN A 113 9.12 1.69 -1.85
CA GLN A 113 9.65 0.72 -2.81
C GLN A 113 8.84 0.83 -4.08
N TYR A 114 9.39 1.49 -5.10
CA TYR A 114 8.60 1.93 -6.26
C TYR A 114 8.37 0.85 -7.33
N GLY A 115 9.23 -0.17 -7.38
CA GLY A 115 9.28 -1.06 -8.54
C GLY A 115 9.61 -0.28 -9.82
N SER A 116 9.11 -0.76 -10.96
CA SER A 116 9.26 -0.09 -12.27
C SER A 116 8.31 1.09 -12.46
N GLY A 117 7.26 1.22 -11.65
CA GLY A 117 6.24 2.27 -11.80
C GLY A 117 5.34 2.13 -13.04
N ASN A 118 5.41 1.04 -13.80
CA ASN A 118 4.73 0.88 -15.10
C ASN A 118 3.22 1.18 -15.07
N GLY A 119 2.53 0.73 -14.01
CA GLY A 119 1.12 1.01 -13.82
C GLY A 119 0.86 2.49 -13.59
N LEU A 120 1.59 3.11 -12.66
CA LEU A 120 1.46 4.53 -12.34
C LEU A 120 1.83 5.43 -13.52
N ALA A 121 2.78 5.03 -14.35
CA ALA A 121 3.11 5.75 -15.59
C ALA A 121 1.89 5.85 -16.54
N ARG A 122 1.06 4.80 -16.65
CA ARG A 122 -0.19 4.86 -17.44
C ARG A 122 -1.21 5.84 -16.84
N VAL A 123 -1.32 5.86 -15.51
CA VAL A 123 -2.20 6.80 -14.80
C VAL A 123 -1.71 8.23 -15.03
N ALA A 124 -0.41 8.47 -14.88
CA ALA A 124 0.22 9.76 -15.13
C ALA A 124 -0.02 10.25 -16.57
N GLN A 125 0.16 9.37 -17.57
CA GLN A 125 -0.12 9.69 -18.98
C GLN A 125 -1.58 10.12 -19.20
N LYS A 126 -2.56 9.44 -18.59
CA LYS A 126 -3.98 9.85 -18.68
C LYS A 126 -4.21 11.22 -18.05
N LEU A 127 -3.65 11.48 -16.87
CA LEU A 127 -3.77 12.76 -16.17
C LEU A 127 -3.16 13.91 -16.96
N LEU A 128 -1.93 13.73 -17.48
CA LEU A 128 -1.25 14.72 -18.34
C LEU A 128 -2.03 14.97 -19.64
N ALA A 129 -2.68 13.93 -20.18
CA ALA A 129 -3.60 14.05 -21.31
C ALA A 129 -4.99 14.61 -20.95
N LYS A 130 -5.20 15.06 -19.70
CA LYS A 130 -6.48 15.59 -19.18
C LYS A 130 -7.66 14.62 -19.33
N GLN A 131 -7.40 13.33 -19.29
CA GLN A 131 -8.43 12.30 -19.37
C GLN A 131 -8.95 11.94 -17.98
N PRO A 132 -10.23 11.52 -17.85
CA PRO A 132 -10.75 11.06 -16.57
C PRO A 132 -10.06 9.77 -16.14
N ILE A 133 -9.80 9.66 -14.84
CA ILE A 133 -9.39 8.41 -14.21
C ILE A 133 -10.43 7.90 -13.21
N LYS A 134 -10.44 6.58 -13.03
CA LYS A 134 -11.15 5.92 -11.94
C LYS A 134 -10.14 5.36 -10.92
N VAL A 135 -10.23 5.84 -9.68
CA VAL A 135 -9.44 5.35 -8.55
C VAL A 135 -10.33 4.55 -7.61
N VAL A 136 -9.88 3.34 -7.25
CA VAL A 136 -10.55 2.48 -6.28
C VAL A 136 -9.62 2.23 -5.10
N VAL A 137 -10.13 2.26 -3.87
CA VAL A 137 -9.38 1.88 -2.68
C VAL A 137 -9.99 0.61 -2.09
N LEU A 138 -9.18 -0.43 -1.91
CA LEU A 138 -9.53 -1.66 -1.20
C LEU A 138 -8.77 -1.67 0.12
N GLY A 139 -9.49 -1.76 1.24
CA GLY A 139 -8.82 -1.79 2.53
C GLY A 139 -9.73 -2.04 3.72
N GLY A 140 -9.12 -1.94 4.90
CA GLY A 140 -9.82 -2.05 6.18
C GLY A 140 -10.30 -0.71 6.75
N SER A 141 -10.46 -0.65 8.07
CA SER A 141 -10.96 0.54 8.78
C SER A 141 -10.07 1.77 8.64
N VAL A 142 -8.77 1.58 8.40
CA VAL A 142 -7.83 2.68 8.14
C VAL A 142 -8.13 3.36 6.80
N SER A 143 -8.52 2.58 5.79
CA SER A 143 -8.90 3.11 4.48
C SER A 143 -10.30 3.72 4.47
N ASP A 144 -11.20 3.16 5.25
CA ASP A 144 -12.55 3.71 5.49
C ASP A 144 -12.49 5.08 6.20
N GLY A 145 -11.57 5.25 7.14
CA GLY A 145 -11.41 6.50 7.89
C GLY A 145 -12.37 6.64 9.07
N GLY A 146 -13.05 5.57 9.49
CA GLY A 146 -14.02 5.55 10.58
C GLY A 146 -13.50 5.97 11.97
N SER A 147 -12.19 6.14 12.16
CA SER A 147 -11.60 6.71 13.38
C SER A 147 -11.65 8.25 13.44
N LEU A 148 -11.91 8.91 12.31
CA LEU A 148 -11.90 10.36 12.19
C LEU A 148 -13.26 10.97 12.51
N ASP A 149 -13.23 12.19 13.06
CA ASP A 149 -14.47 12.98 13.24
C ASP A 149 -14.98 13.55 11.90
N ASN A 150 -14.08 13.69 10.92
CA ASN A 150 -14.40 14.12 9.55
C ASN A 150 -13.66 13.22 8.55
N THR A 151 -14.41 12.34 7.87
CA THR A 151 -13.87 11.42 6.86
C THR A 151 -13.28 12.15 5.65
N GLY A 152 -13.64 13.42 5.40
CA GLY A 152 -12.99 14.27 4.40
C GLY A 152 -11.51 14.56 4.69
N THR A 153 -11.02 14.24 5.89
CA THR A 153 -9.60 14.31 6.26
C THR A 153 -8.87 12.96 6.19
N SER A 154 -9.56 11.89 5.76
CA SER A 154 -8.96 10.58 5.56
C SER A 154 -7.90 10.64 4.46
N TYR A 155 -7.02 9.64 4.46
CA TYR A 155 -5.94 9.59 3.49
C TYR A 155 -6.50 9.36 2.07
N THR A 156 -7.61 8.62 1.96
CA THR A 156 -8.31 8.37 0.69
C THR A 156 -8.93 9.66 0.15
N ALA A 157 -9.64 10.41 0.99
CA ALA A 157 -10.20 11.70 0.63
C ALA A 157 -9.13 12.72 0.23
N ARG A 158 -8.00 12.74 0.95
CA ARG A 158 -6.84 13.59 0.63
C ARG A 158 -6.21 13.24 -0.72
N LEU A 159 -6.03 11.96 -1.03
CA LEU A 159 -5.53 11.51 -2.33
C LEU A 159 -6.48 11.94 -3.46
N PHE A 160 -7.78 11.72 -3.29
CA PHE A 160 -8.79 12.11 -4.28
C PHE A 160 -8.81 13.63 -4.48
N SER A 161 -8.73 14.39 -3.39
CA SER A 161 -8.65 15.85 -3.43
C SER A 161 -7.38 16.33 -4.13
N PHE A 162 -6.22 15.72 -3.86
CA PHE A 162 -4.97 16.04 -4.54
C PHE A 162 -5.09 15.85 -6.05
N ILE A 163 -5.60 14.69 -6.50
CA ILE A 163 -5.79 14.40 -7.93
C ILE A 163 -6.73 15.43 -8.55
N ASN A 164 -7.90 15.67 -7.95
CA ASN A 164 -8.92 16.54 -8.51
C ASN A 164 -8.52 18.03 -8.53
N GLN A 165 -7.67 18.46 -7.60
CA GLN A 165 -7.14 19.84 -7.61
C GLN A 165 -5.99 20.01 -8.59
N THR A 166 -5.17 18.97 -8.79
CA THR A 166 -4.01 19.03 -9.68
C THR A 166 -4.41 18.84 -11.16
N TYR A 167 -5.33 17.91 -11.42
CA TYR A 167 -5.84 17.57 -12.75
C TYR A 167 -7.37 17.53 -12.72
N PRO A 168 -8.05 18.68 -12.69
CA PRO A 168 -9.51 18.72 -12.55
C PRO A 168 -10.21 18.10 -13.76
N HIS A 169 -11.13 17.16 -13.49
CA HIS A 169 -12.01 16.59 -14.51
C HIS A 169 -13.35 16.14 -13.90
N ALA A 170 -14.47 16.57 -14.47
CA ALA A 170 -15.81 16.30 -13.93
C ALA A 170 -16.15 14.78 -13.88
N ASP A 171 -15.62 14.01 -14.83
CA ASP A 171 -15.85 12.56 -14.90
C ASP A 171 -14.87 11.70 -14.08
N HIS A 172 -13.98 12.29 -13.28
CA HIS A 172 -13.21 11.50 -12.31
C HIS A 172 -14.13 10.67 -11.41
N LYS A 173 -13.76 9.41 -11.20
CA LYS A 173 -14.50 8.50 -10.31
C LYS A 173 -13.58 8.06 -9.18
N PHE A 174 -13.86 8.54 -7.99
CA PHE A 174 -13.16 8.15 -6.78
C PHE A 174 -14.05 7.26 -5.94
N ILE A 175 -13.63 6.02 -5.68
CA ILE A 175 -14.45 5.02 -5.02
C ILE A 175 -13.66 4.43 -3.85
N ASN A 176 -14.11 4.71 -2.63
CA ASN A 176 -13.59 4.03 -1.45
C ASN A 176 -14.42 2.77 -1.19
N GLN A 177 -13.84 1.60 -1.43
CA GLN A 177 -14.49 0.30 -1.19
C GLN A 177 -13.95 -0.37 0.07
N ALA A 178 -13.40 0.42 1.00
CA ALA A 178 -12.89 -0.11 2.26
C ALA A 178 -14.02 -0.60 3.17
N MET A 179 -13.76 -1.68 3.91
CA MET A 179 -14.70 -2.27 4.85
C MET A 179 -14.01 -2.44 6.21
N PRO A 180 -14.52 -1.81 7.28
CA PRO A 180 -13.95 -1.98 8.61
C PRO A 180 -13.82 -3.45 9.03
N GLY A 181 -12.60 -3.84 9.43
CA GLY A 181 -12.28 -5.21 9.86
C GLY A 181 -12.11 -6.24 8.74
N ALA A 182 -12.28 -5.87 7.47
CA ALA A 182 -12.05 -6.78 6.36
C ALA A 182 -10.54 -6.96 6.10
N ASN A 183 -10.14 -8.20 5.85
CA ASN A 183 -8.81 -8.60 5.41
C ASN A 183 -8.81 -8.96 3.91
N SER A 184 -7.65 -9.25 3.33
CA SER A 184 -7.50 -9.53 1.90
C SER A 184 -8.39 -10.66 1.40
N GLY A 185 -8.64 -11.68 2.22
CA GLY A 185 -9.52 -12.82 1.90
C GLY A 185 -11.01 -12.48 1.74
N TRP A 186 -11.43 -11.26 2.08
CA TRP A 186 -12.77 -10.75 1.74
C TRP A 186 -12.86 -10.22 0.32
N TYR A 187 -11.75 -9.71 -0.22
CA TYR A 187 -11.69 -9.05 -1.52
C TYR A 187 -11.18 -9.97 -2.61
N ALA A 188 -10.21 -10.83 -2.27
CA ALA A 188 -9.62 -11.81 -3.18
C ALA A 188 -10.65 -12.58 -4.01
N PRO A 189 -11.74 -13.15 -3.45
CA PRO A 189 -12.76 -13.87 -4.22
C PRO A 189 -13.67 -12.99 -5.08
N CYS A 190 -13.66 -11.67 -4.89
CA CYS A 190 -14.71 -10.77 -5.34
C CYS A 190 -14.16 -9.51 -6.02
N VAL A 191 -12.95 -9.56 -6.59
CA VAL A 191 -12.24 -8.39 -7.10
C VAL A 191 -13.09 -7.64 -8.13
N ARG A 192 -13.73 -8.37 -9.04
CA ARG A 192 -14.59 -7.76 -10.07
C ARG A 192 -15.78 -7.00 -9.50
N THR A 193 -16.35 -7.46 -8.39
CA THR A 193 -17.50 -6.82 -7.75
C THR A 193 -17.09 -5.52 -7.06
N TYR A 194 -15.97 -5.52 -6.34
CA TYR A 194 -15.51 -4.33 -5.61
C TYR A 194 -14.87 -3.28 -6.51
N VAL A 195 -14.03 -3.71 -7.47
CA VAL A 195 -13.33 -2.78 -8.37
C VAL A 195 -14.22 -2.31 -9.52
N GLY A 196 -15.08 -3.20 -10.02
CA GLY A 196 -15.84 -2.99 -11.24
C GLY A 196 -14.94 -2.85 -12.48
N ASN A 197 -15.52 -2.40 -13.58
CA ASN A 197 -14.77 -2.18 -14.82
C ASN A 197 -14.09 -0.81 -14.84
N GLY A 198 -13.04 -0.67 -15.64
CA GLY A 198 -12.42 0.62 -15.99
C GLY A 198 -11.65 1.31 -14.88
N ALA A 199 -11.17 0.60 -13.85
CA ALA A 199 -10.29 1.18 -12.84
C ALA A 199 -8.90 1.46 -13.43
N ASP A 200 -8.37 2.66 -13.22
CA ASP A 200 -7.03 3.05 -13.65
C ASP A 200 -6.01 2.88 -12.51
N LEU A 201 -6.43 3.12 -11.27
CA LEU A 201 -5.62 2.98 -10.07
C LEU A 201 -6.41 2.22 -8.99
N VAL A 202 -5.78 1.20 -8.40
CA VAL A 202 -6.28 0.49 -7.23
C VAL A 202 -5.25 0.57 -6.11
N LEU A 203 -5.65 1.18 -4.99
CA LEU A 203 -4.85 1.22 -3.77
C LEU A 203 -5.28 0.09 -2.84
N VAL A 204 -4.32 -0.64 -2.26
CA VAL A 204 -4.56 -1.82 -1.42
C VAL A 204 -3.93 -1.64 -0.05
N ASP A 205 -4.74 -1.70 1.02
CA ASP A 205 -4.30 -1.54 2.41
C ASP A 205 -4.95 -2.57 3.35
N PHE A 206 -4.20 -3.63 3.68
CA PHE A 206 -4.62 -4.68 4.60
C PHE A 206 -3.59 -5.00 5.69
N THR A 207 -2.58 -4.14 5.87
CA THR A 207 -1.42 -4.44 6.73
C THR A 207 -1.81 -4.66 8.20
N VAL A 208 -2.87 -4.01 8.67
CA VAL A 208 -3.38 -4.20 10.04
C VAL A 208 -4.55 -5.18 10.14
N ASN A 209 -5.07 -5.65 9.01
CA ASN A 209 -6.25 -6.52 8.96
C ASN A 209 -5.87 -7.98 8.72
N ASP A 210 -4.89 -8.23 7.87
CA ASP A 210 -4.34 -9.56 7.68
C ASP A 210 -3.48 -9.94 8.90
N LYS A 211 -3.61 -11.18 9.35
CA LYS A 211 -2.91 -11.68 10.54
C LYS A 211 -1.41 -11.50 10.40
N ALA A 212 -0.80 -10.79 11.35
CA ALA A 212 0.63 -10.53 11.38
C ALA A 212 1.47 -11.82 11.40
N THR A 213 1.05 -12.81 12.20
CA THR A 213 1.77 -14.07 12.42
C THR A 213 1.35 -15.21 11.48
N ALA A 214 0.69 -14.90 10.37
CA ALA A 214 0.35 -15.91 9.38
C ALA A 214 1.59 -16.35 8.60
N GLU A 215 1.84 -17.65 8.58
CA GLU A 215 2.89 -18.30 7.78
C GLU A 215 2.76 -17.95 6.30
N ILE A 216 3.89 -17.88 5.60
CA ILE A 216 3.94 -17.49 4.18
C ILE A 216 3.06 -18.35 3.27
N THR A 217 2.91 -19.63 3.58
CA THR A 217 2.11 -20.60 2.81
C THR A 217 0.67 -20.76 3.32
N SER A 218 0.24 -19.95 4.30
CA SER A 218 -1.12 -20.02 4.88
C SER A 218 -2.19 -19.48 3.93
N GLN A 219 -3.45 -19.90 4.12
CA GLN A 219 -4.59 -19.42 3.32
C GLN A 219 -4.73 -17.89 3.32
N GLU A 220 -4.32 -17.22 4.38
CA GLU A 220 -4.39 -15.76 4.48
C GLU A 220 -3.38 -15.09 3.55
N ARG A 221 -2.15 -15.60 3.47
CA ARG A 221 -1.13 -15.11 2.52
C ARG A 221 -1.47 -15.46 1.08
N ARG A 222 -2.00 -16.66 0.86
CA ARG A 222 -2.58 -17.09 -0.41
C ARG A 222 -3.66 -16.13 -0.88
N SER A 223 -4.58 -15.75 0.01
CA SER A 223 -5.65 -14.79 -0.29
C SER A 223 -5.09 -13.41 -0.68
N TYR A 224 -4.07 -12.92 0.02
CA TYR A 224 -3.42 -11.65 -0.33
C TYR A 224 -2.79 -11.71 -1.73
N GLU A 225 -2.05 -12.77 -2.03
CA GLU A 225 -1.47 -12.98 -3.35
C GLU A 225 -2.54 -13.12 -4.45
N GLN A 226 -3.60 -13.91 -4.21
CA GLN A 226 -4.74 -14.04 -5.14
C GLN A 226 -5.36 -12.69 -5.46
N LEU A 227 -5.56 -11.83 -4.46
CA LEU A 227 -6.06 -10.46 -4.65
C LEU A 227 -5.15 -9.69 -5.63
N LEU A 228 -3.84 -9.66 -5.38
CA LEU A 228 -2.89 -8.94 -6.25
C LEU A 228 -2.92 -9.47 -7.68
N ARG A 229 -2.81 -10.79 -7.84
CA ARG A 229 -2.80 -11.45 -9.15
C ARG A 229 -4.09 -11.22 -9.92
N ARG A 230 -5.24 -11.22 -9.24
CA ARG A 230 -6.56 -10.97 -9.87
C ARG A 230 -6.72 -9.50 -10.28
N LEU A 231 -6.23 -8.56 -9.47
CA LEU A 231 -6.17 -7.14 -9.84
C LEU A 231 -5.31 -6.92 -11.10
N LEU A 232 -4.13 -7.53 -11.15
CA LEU A 232 -3.20 -7.43 -12.28
C LEU A 232 -3.72 -8.08 -13.56
N ARG A 233 -4.65 -9.03 -13.46
CA ARG A 233 -5.33 -9.67 -14.60
C ARG A 233 -6.60 -8.95 -15.07
N LEU A 234 -7.02 -7.88 -14.40
CA LEU A 234 -8.18 -7.13 -14.87
C LEU A 234 -7.90 -6.58 -16.29
N PRO A 235 -8.89 -6.60 -17.20
CA PRO A 235 -8.66 -6.18 -18.60
C PRO A 235 -8.10 -4.77 -18.76
N GLN A 236 -8.46 -3.87 -17.85
CA GLN A 236 -7.99 -2.48 -17.84
C GLN A 236 -6.53 -2.34 -17.41
N GLN A 237 -5.93 -3.38 -16.82
CA GLN A 237 -4.58 -3.38 -16.26
C GLN A 237 -4.36 -2.16 -15.34
N PRO A 238 -5.14 -2.03 -14.24
CA PRO A 238 -4.98 -0.90 -13.33
C PRO A 238 -3.55 -0.84 -12.77
N ALA A 239 -3.09 0.36 -12.43
CA ALA A 239 -1.99 0.50 -11.49
C ALA A 239 -2.42 -0.07 -10.12
N VAL A 240 -1.68 -1.02 -9.58
CA VAL A 240 -1.91 -1.54 -8.22
C VAL A 240 -0.83 -0.99 -7.32
N VAL A 241 -1.21 -0.29 -6.26
CA VAL A 241 -0.29 0.30 -5.28
C VAL A 241 -0.62 -0.25 -3.90
N LEU A 242 0.39 -0.77 -3.21
CA LEU A 242 0.23 -1.25 -1.84
C LEU A 242 0.56 -0.12 -0.88
N LEU A 243 -0.36 0.19 0.02
CA LEU A 243 -0.14 1.16 1.09
C LEU A 243 -0.16 0.41 2.43
N HIS A 244 0.88 0.64 3.23
CA HIS A 244 1.07 -0.05 4.48
C HIS A 244 0.94 0.94 5.64
N HIS A 245 -0.21 0.85 6.31
CA HIS A 245 -0.34 1.38 7.65
C HIS A 245 0.52 0.59 8.64
N TYR A 246 1.04 1.27 9.65
CA TYR A 246 1.82 0.68 10.73
C TYR A 246 1.11 1.00 12.04
N ALA A 247 0.78 0.00 12.85
CA ALA A 247 0.13 0.18 14.14
C ALA A 247 1.14 0.00 15.28
N TRP A 248 1.77 1.10 15.69
CA TRP A 248 2.84 1.14 16.70
C TRP A 248 2.53 0.31 17.94
N MET A 249 1.38 0.51 18.58
CA MET A 249 1.04 -0.15 19.85
C MET A 249 0.78 -1.66 19.71
N THR A 250 0.52 -2.15 18.49
CA THR A 250 0.33 -3.59 18.22
C THR A 250 1.55 -4.26 17.61
N ALA A 251 2.55 -3.48 17.22
CA ALA A 251 3.83 -3.99 16.74
C ALA A 251 4.67 -4.48 17.92
N VAL A 252 4.38 -5.67 18.43
CA VAL A 252 5.00 -6.29 19.61
C VAL A 252 5.80 -7.53 19.22
N GLY A 253 6.80 -7.90 20.04
CA GLY A 253 7.65 -9.07 19.83
C GLY A 253 9.08 -8.86 20.33
N ASP A 254 9.83 -9.94 20.49
CA ASP A 254 11.26 -9.94 20.89
C ASP A 254 11.58 -9.02 22.07
N GLY A 255 10.77 -9.11 23.12
CA GLY A 255 10.88 -8.31 24.34
C GLY A 255 10.37 -6.86 24.21
N LYS A 256 9.99 -6.40 23.01
CA LYS A 256 9.33 -5.11 22.80
C LYS A 256 7.82 -5.22 23.03
N ARG A 257 7.28 -4.27 23.80
CA ARG A 257 5.85 -4.16 24.11
C ARG A 257 5.04 -3.34 23.09
N GLN A 258 5.73 -2.65 22.19
CA GLN A 258 5.19 -1.86 21.08
C GLN A 258 6.35 -1.36 20.22
N GLY A 259 6.04 -0.82 19.04
CA GLY A 259 7.01 -0.14 18.19
C GLY A 259 8.05 -1.06 17.57
N LEU A 260 7.86 -2.38 17.56
CA LEU A 260 8.78 -3.30 16.91
C LEU A 260 8.79 -3.06 15.40
N TYR A 261 9.90 -2.59 14.85
CA TYR A 261 9.99 -2.19 13.45
C TYR A 261 9.47 -3.27 12.50
N TYR A 262 9.92 -4.52 12.62
CA TYR A 262 9.44 -5.60 11.75
C TYR A 262 8.07 -6.19 12.14
N GLY A 263 7.32 -5.55 13.04
CA GLY A 263 5.99 -5.99 13.43
C GLY A 263 4.97 -5.89 12.28
N GLY A 264 4.01 -6.82 12.28
CA GLY A 264 2.96 -6.89 11.27
C GLY A 264 3.34 -7.73 10.03
N PRO A 265 2.40 -7.92 9.10
CA PRO A 265 2.60 -8.73 7.90
C PRO A 265 3.37 -8.00 6.78
N GLU A 266 3.74 -6.73 6.97
CA GLU A 266 4.29 -5.86 5.91
C GLU A 266 5.52 -6.47 5.21
N MET A 267 6.42 -7.14 5.94
CA MET A 267 7.61 -7.74 5.34
C MET A 267 7.27 -8.73 4.22
N VAL A 268 6.26 -9.58 4.46
CA VAL A 268 5.78 -10.53 3.47
C VAL A 268 5.09 -9.83 2.31
N PHE A 269 4.30 -8.80 2.60
CA PHE A 269 3.62 -8.04 1.55
C PHE A 269 4.59 -7.28 0.64
N ARG A 270 5.72 -6.81 1.18
CA ARG A 270 6.78 -6.17 0.41
C ARG A 270 7.55 -7.13 -0.49
N GLU A 271 7.73 -8.37 -0.03
CA GLU A 271 8.30 -9.43 -0.87
C GLU A 271 7.38 -9.74 -2.06
N LEU A 272 6.07 -9.90 -1.80
CA LEU A 272 5.06 -10.03 -2.85
C LEU A 272 5.04 -8.81 -3.78
N ALA A 273 5.16 -7.60 -3.24
CA ALA A 273 5.22 -6.37 -4.04
C ALA A 273 6.42 -6.38 -5.00
N GLN A 274 7.60 -6.80 -4.52
CA GLN A 274 8.79 -6.92 -5.35
C GLN A 274 8.59 -7.99 -6.44
N TYR A 275 8.07 -9.15 -6.07
CA TYR A 275 7.83 -10.26 -6.99
C TYR A 275 6.87 -9.90 -8.13
N TYR A 276 5.86 -9.06 -7.83
CA TYR A 276 4.86 -8.59 -8.79
C TYR A 276 5.14 -7.22 -9.40
N ASP A 277 6.30 -6.64 -9.12
CA ASP A 277 6.71 -5.31 -9.61
C ASP A 277 5.67 -4.20 -9.27
N LEU A 278 5.24 -4.19 -8.01
CA LEU A 278 4.24 -3.25 -7.48
C LEU A 278 4.89 -2.18 -6.60
N PRO A 279 4.47 -0.91 -6.73
CA PRO A 279 4.79 0.10 -5.73
C PRO A 279 4.25 -0.29 -4.35
N SER A 280 5.12 -0.27 -3.35
CA SER A 280 4.82 -0.52 -1.94
C SER A 280 5.25 0.68 -1.10
N LEU A 281 4.28 1.26 -0.39
CA LEU A 281 4.39 2.53 0.34
C LEU A 281 4.25 2.25 1.83
N SER A 282 5.30 2.50 2.60
CA SER A 282 5.41 2.08 3.99
C SER A 282 5.45 3.26 4.96
N LEU A 283 4.39 3.40 5.77
CA LEU A 283 4.38 4.37 6.86
C LEU A 283 5.50 4.08 7.86
N ARG A 284 5.76 2.81 8.15
CA ARG A 284 6.89 2.39 8.99
C ARG A 284 8.22 2.87 8.42
N GLY A 285 8.50 2.57 7.15
CA GLY A 285 9.76 2.94 6.51
C GLY A 285 9.97 4.45 6.47
N ALA A 286 8.88 5.21 6.32
CA ALA A 286 8.94 6.67 6.28
C ALA A 286 9.14 7.29 7.67
N ALA A 287 8.33 6.87 8.64
CA ALA A 287 8.05 7.64 9.85
C ALA A 287 8.46 6.95 11.17
N TRP A 288 8.91 5.69 11.17
CA TRP A 288 9.22 4.98 12.42
C TRP A 288 10.32 5.68 13.24
N ARG A 289 11.35 6.24 12.60
CA ARG A 289 12.44 6.96 13.29
C ARG A 289 11.92 8.19 14.04
N GLN A 290 11.01 8.93 13.41
CA GLN A 290 10.36 10.13 13.92
C GLN A 290 9.42 9.75 15.08
N MET A 291 8.69 8.63 14.94
CA MET A 291 7.86 8.08 16.01
C MET A 291 8.71 7.67 17.22
N GLN A 292 9.81 6.96 17.00
CA GLN A 292 10.74 6.53 18.03
C GLN A 292 11.42 7.71 18.75
N ALA A 293 11.69 8.80 18.02
CA ALA A 293 12.25 10.03 18.56
C ALA A 293 11.21 10.95 19.25
N GLY A 294 9.91 10.66 19.11
CA GLY A 294 8.84 11.46 19.73
C GLY A 294 8.68 12.86 19.12
N LEU A 295 9.00 13.04 17.83
CA LEU A 295 8.87 14.33 17.16
C LEU A 295 7.39 14.78 17.13
N THR A 296 7.18 16.10 17.20
CA THR A 296 5.83 16.68 17.04
C THR A 296 5.25 16.30 15.68
N GLY A 297 4.01 15.78 15.68
CA GLY A 297 3.37 15.22 14.49
C GLY A 297 3.61 13.71 14.32
N PHE A 298 4.55 13.15 15.06
CA PHE A 298 4.93 11.74 15.02
C PHE A 298 4.81 11.05 16.38
N ARG A 299 4.29 11.73 17.41
CA ARG A 299 4.23 11.17 18.76
C ARG A 299 3.33 9.93 18.82
N VAL A 300 3.76 8.99 19.66
CA VAL A 300 3.13 7.67 19.86
C VAL A 300 3.02 7.30 21.34
N ASP A 301 3.37 8.21 22.25
CA ASP A 301 3.32 8.04 23.71
C ASP A 301 1.92 8.28 24.29
N LYS A 302 0.99 8.84 23.50
CA LYS A 302 -0.44 8.96 23.83
C LYS A 302 -1.31 8.68 22.61
N VAL A 303 -2.60 8.46 22.87
CA VAL A 303 -3.65 8.34 21.83
C VAL A 303 -4.83 9.26 22.16
N ALA A 304 -5.56 9.70 21.14
CA ALA A 304 -6.71 10.59 21.33
C ALA A 304 -7.89 9.92 22.07
N ARG A 305 -8.12 8.63 21.80
CA ARG A 305 -9.20 7.83 22.37
C ARG A 305 -8.64 6.48 22.85
N PRO A 306 -8.17 6.39 24.11
CA PRO A 306 -7.60 5.14 24.64
C PRO A 306 -8.66 4.06 24.95
N GLN A 307 -9.95 4.39 24.86
CA GLN A 307 -11.07 3.49 25.16
C GLN A 307 -11.53 2.78 23.87
N GLY A 308 -11.63 1.45 23.88
CA GLY A 308 -12.36 0.70 22.84
C GLY A 308 -11.59 -0.37 22.07
N VAL A 309 -10.26 -0.48 22.22
CA VAL A 309 -9.48 -1.61 21.67
C VAL A 309 -9.07 -2.52 22.83
N LYS A 310 -9.05 -3.84 22.62
CA LYS A 310 -8.47 -4.80 23.58
C LYS A 310 -6.96 -4.54 23.70
N VAL A 311 -6.58 -3.54 24.48
CA VAL A 311 -5.17 -3.22 24.71
C VAL A 311 -4.60 -4.26 25.66
N MET A 312 -3.45 -4.83 25.30
CA MET A 312 -2.59 -5.49 26.27
C MET A 312 -2.31 -4.54 27.43
N ALA A 313 -2.20 -5.07 28.65
CA ALA A 313 -1.91 -4.28 29.84
C ALA A 313 -0.62 -3.47 29.64
N GLY A 314 -0.72 -2.13 29.59
CA GLY A 314 0.48 -1.28 29.65
C GLY A 314 0.41 0.13 29.07
N PHE A 315 -0.56 0.49 28.24
CA PHE A 315 -0.59 1.83 27.61
C PHE A 315 -1.95 2.52 27.79
N ARG A 316 -1.98 3.65 28.52
CA ARG A 316 -3.22 4.30 28.97
C ARG A 316 -3.21 5.84 28.94
N ALA A 317 -2.27 6.48 28.27
CA ALA A 317 -2.23 7.95 28.26
C ALA A 317 -3.14 8.52 27.17
N ALA A 318 -4.18 9.26 27.59
CA ALA A 318 -5.00 10.06 26.70
C ALA A 318 -4.25 11.35 26.32
N ALA A 319 -4.25 11.71 25.05
CA ALA A 319 -3.80 13.02 24.60
C ALA A 319 -4.91 14.05 24.78
N GLU A 320 -4.55 15.25 25.25
CA GLU A 320 -5.48 16.38 25.32
C GLU A 320 -5.99 16.73 23.92
N PRO A 321 -7.30 17.00 23.73
CA PRO A 321 -7.89 17.29 22.41
C PRO A 321 -7.16 18.35 21.60
N ALA A 322 -6.72 19.42 22.25
CA ALA A 322 -5.96 20.51 21.61
C ALA A 322 -4.61 20.06 21.03
N THR A 323 -4.08 18.92 21.48
CA THR A 323 -2.76 18.40 21.09
C THR A 323 -2.83 17.23 20.11
N TRP A 324 -4.02 16.79 19.68
CA TRP A 324 -4.19 15.60 18.84
C TRP A 324 -3.39 15.64 17.54
N ARG A 325 -3.13 16.83 16.98
CA ARG A 325 -2.29 16.98 15.78
C ARG A 325 -0.85 16.53 15.96
N ASN A 326 -0.36 16.45 17.21
CA ASN A 326 1.01 16.05 17.51
C ASN A 326 1.20 14.53 17.48
N TYR A 327 0.11 13.74 17.41
CA TYR A 327 0.13 12.28 17.53
C TYR A 327 -0.33 11.62 16.25
N VAL A 328 0.29 10.48 15.91
CA VAL A 328 -0.05 9.71 14.70
C VAL A 328 -1.41 9.05 14.84
N TYR A 329 -1.73 8.54 16.03
CA TYR A 329 -2.84 7.62 16.24
C TYR A 329 -4.04 8.20 16.98
N ARG A 330 -5.23 7.78 16.56
CA ARG A 330 -6.50 8.06 17.24
C ARG A 330 -6.71 7.11 18.40
N ASP A 331 -6.48 5.82 18.17
CA ASP A 331 -6.53 4.75 19.16
C ASP A 331 -5.26 3.89 19.04
N THR A 332 -5.23 2.68 19.59
CA THR A 332 -4.02 1.84 19.56
C THR A 332 -3.70 1.22 18.20
N VAL A 333 -4.60 1.35 17.22
CA VAL A 333 -4.45 0.80 15.86
C VAL A 333 -4.67 1.89 14.82
N GLN A 334 -5.78 2.60 14.90
CA GLN A 334 -6.25 3.49 13.84
C GLN A 334 -5.54 4.85 13.90
N PRO A 335 -5.12 5.40 12.74
CA PRO A 335 -4.52 6.72 12.70
C PRO A 335 -5.54 7.81 13.06
N GLY A 336 -5.03 8.91 13.60
CA GLY A 336 -5.75 10.18 13.69
C GLY A 336 -5.57 10.99 12.41
N ALA A 337 -6.03 12.24 12.41
CA ALA A 337 -5.91 13.12 11.23
C ALA A 337 -4.46 13.28 10.74
N THR A 338 -3.51 13.33 11.67
CA THR A 338 -2.07 13.39 11.37
C THR A 338 -1.56 12.10 10.71
N GLY A 339 -1.89 10.93 11.27
CA GLY A 339 -1.51 9.65 10.64
C GLY A 339 -2.13 9.45 9.25
N HIS A 340 -3.38 9.88 9.06
CA HIS A 340 -4.00 9.88 7.73
C HIS A 340 -3.32 10.86 6.75
N GLN A 341 -2.81 11.99 7.23
CA GLN A 341 -2.01 12.88 6.40
C GLN A 341 -0.70 12.21 5.95
N LEU A 342 0.02 11.54 6.86
CA LEU A 342 1.24 10.80 6.51
C LEU A 342 0.98 9.72 5.44
N LEU A 343 -0.11 8.94 5.60
CA LEU A 343 -0.52 7.95 4.59
C LEU A 343 -0.85 8.60 3.23
N ALA A 344 -1.50 9.78 3.24
CA ALA A 344 -1.83 10.51 2.02
C ALA A 344 -0.57 11.04 1.33
N GLU A 345 0.40 11.55 2.08
CA GLU A 345 1.68 12.04 1.56
C GLU A 345 2.44 10.94 0.82
N LEU A 346 2.49 9.71 1.37
CA LEU A 346 3.05 8.56 0.67
C LEU A 346 2.32 8.23 -0.64
N ALA A 347 0.98 8.15 -0.59
CA ALA A 347 0.18 7.84 -1.78
C ALA A 347 0.31 8.90 -2.87
N CYS A 348 0.29 10.19 -2.50
CA CYS A 348 0.47 11.29 -3.44
C CYS A 348 1.89 11.30 -4.02
N ALA A 349 2.92 11.05 -3.21
CA ALA A 349 4.30 11.03 -3.67
C ALA A 349 4.58 9.98 -4.75
N ALA A 350 3.96 8.80 -4.64
CA ALA A 350 4.06 7.76 -5.68
C ALA A 350 3.52 8.24 -7.04
N LEU A 351 2.40 8.98 -7.02
CA LEU A 351 1.80 9.56 -8.23
C LEU A 351 2.60 10.77 -8.73
N ILE A 352 3.08 11.65 -7.83
CA ILE A 352 3.95 12.78 -8.19
C ILE A 352 5.20 12.29 -8.91
N ARG A 353 5.85 11.24 -8.38
CA ARG A 353 7.00 10.62 -9.04
C ARG A 353 6.65 10.13 -10.45
N ALA A 354 5.50 9.48 -10.62
CA ALA A 354 5.06 8.97 -11.94
C ALA A 354 4.84 10.11 -12.94
N LEU A 355 4.27 11.23 -12.48
CA LEU A 355 4.04 12.42 -13.29
C LEU A 355 5.36 13.06 -13.72
N TRP A 356 6.31 13.21 -12.79
CA TRP A 356 7.65 13.70 -13.13
C TRP A 356 8.39 12.78 -14.10
N GLU A 357 8.35 11.46 -13.89
CA GLU A 357 8.96 10.49 -14.81
C GLU A 357 8.32 10.59 -16.21
N ALA A 358 7.00 10.80 -16.30
CA ALA A 358 6.29 10.97 -17.57
C ALA A 358 6.61 12.31 -18.27
N GLU A 359 6.87 13.38 -17.52
CA GLU A 359 7.24 14.69 -18.07
C GLU A 359 8.73 14.80 -18.42
N SER A 360 9.60 14.05 -17.75
CA SER A 360 11.07 14.23 -17.78
C SER A 360 11.80 13.68 -19.01
N THR A 361 11.12 13.38 -20.12
CA THR A 361 11.69 12.70 -21.30
C THR A 361 12.45 11.40 -20.98
N LEU A 362 12.27 10.84 -19.78
CA LEU A 362 12.99 9.66 -19.31
C LEU A 362 12.63 8.45 -20.19
N VAL A 363 13.61 7.95 -20.94
CA VAL A 363 13.45 6.76 -21.77
C VAL A 363 13.76 5.52 -20.92
N VAL A 364 12.72 4.83 -20.48
CA VAL A 364 12.85 3.54 -19.77
C VAL A 364 12.88 2.41 -20.79
N THR A 365 14.01 1.71 -20.91
CA THR A 365 14.13 0.50 -21.74
C THR A 365 13.39 -0.67 -21.08
N ARG A 366 12.61 -1.43 -21.86
CA ARG A 366 11.84 -2.58 -21.35
C ARG A 366 12.09 -3.83 -22.18
N ARG A 367 12.17 -4.98 -21.52
CA ARG A 367 12.19 -6.28 -22.20
C ARG A 367 10.77 -6.60 -22.67
N ALA A 368 10.60 -6.78 -23.99
CA ALA A 368 9.31 -7.08 -24.62
C ALA A 368 9.05 -8.60 -24.78
N ASP A 369 9.86 -9.45 -24.16
CA ASP A 369 9.72 -10.91 -24.27
C ASP A 369 8.44 -11.38 -23.55
N PRO A 370 7.47 -11.99 -24.25
CA PRO A 370 6.21 -12.44 -23.65
C PRO A 370 6.38 -13.34 -22.43
N ARG A 371 7.47 -14.11 -22.35
CA ARG A 371 7.79 -15.00 -21.23
C ARG A 371 8.10 -14.25 -19.93
N VAL A 372 8.49 -12.98 -20.04
CA VAL A 372 8.87 -12.10 -18.92
C VAL A 372 7.83 -11.00 -18.71
N THR A 373 7.08 -10.62 -19.73
CA THR A 373 6.01 -9.62 -19.61
C THR A 373 4.69 -10.19 -19.09
N SER A 374 4.49 -11.50 -19.18
CA SER A 374 3.36 -12.16 -18.53
C SER A 374 3.52 -12.14 -17.01
N LEU A 375 2.40 -12.08 -16.28
CA LEU A 375 2.40 -12.25 -14.83
C LEU A 375 3.18 -13.54 -14.47
N PRO A 376 4.16 -13.48 -13.53
CA PRO A 376 4.92 -14.68 -13.15
C PRO A 376 3.98 -15.76 -12.58
N PRO A 377 4.43 -17.02 -12.43
CA PRO A 377 3.67 -18.02 -11.65
C PRO A 377 3.39 -17.49 -10.24
N PRO A 378 2.42 -18.05 -9.50
CA PRO A 378 2.24 -17.70 -8.10
C PRO A 378 3.55 -17.89 -7.31
N MET A 379 3.89 -16.92 -6.46
CA MET A 379 5.04 -16.98 -5.55
C MET A 379 4.79 -18.05 -4.48
N ILE A 380 3.57 -18.16 -3.97
CA ILE A 380 3.16 -19.23 -3.08
C ILE A 380 2.70 -20.43 -3.94
N PRO A 381 3.33 -21.61 -3.83
CA PRO A 381 2.99 -22.77 -4.67
C PRO A 381 1.57 -23.31 -4.43
N ASN A 382 1.00 -23.97 -5.42
CA ASN A 382 -0.35 -24.57 -5.43
C ASN A 382 -1.50 -23.56 -5.31
N GLU A 383 -1.28 -22.34 -5.77
CA GLU A 383 -2.31 -21.30 -5.87
C GLU A 383 -3.12 -21.40 -7.17
N TYR A 384 -4.44 -21.37 -7.04
CA TYR A 384 -5.36 -21.37 -8.18
C TYR A 384 -5.76 -19.95 -8.58
N ASP A 385 -5.29 -19.55 -9.75
CA ASP A 385 -5.49 -18.21 -10.31
C ASP A 385 -6.83 -18.02 -11.01
N THR A 386 -7.56 -19.10 -11.26
CA THR A 386 -8.67 -19.08 -12.20
C THR A 386 -10.00 -18.71 -11.52
N SER A 387 -10.90 -18.13 -12.32
CA SER A 387 -12.29 -17.71 -12.09
C SER A 387 -12.93 -17.72 -10.68
N GLU A 388 -13.34 -16.52 -10.27
CA GLU A 388 -14.12 -16.19 -9.07
C GLU A 388 -15.61 -16.56 -9.17
N TYR A 389 -16.08 -17.57 -8.43
CA TYR A 389 -17.50 -17.56 -8.06
C TYR A 389 -17.69 -16.65 -6.86
N CYS A 390 -18.04 -15.39 -7.14
CA CYS A 390 -18.47 -14.46 -6.10
C CYS A 390 -19.74 -13.70 -6.49
N ARG A 391 -20.67 -13.65 -5.53
CA ARG A 391 -21.94 -12.95 -5.60
C ARG A 391 -22.21 -12.29 -4.25
N VAL A 392 -21.78 -11.05 -4.09
CA VAL A 392 -21.96 -10.23 -2.88
C VAL A 392 -22.69 -8.93 -3.20
N GLN A 393 -23.30 -8.32 -2.19
CA GLN A 393 -24.02 -7.04 -2.33
C GLN A 393 -25.08 -7.11 -3.44
N GLY A 394 -25.16 -6.13 -4.34
CA GLY A 394 -26.10 -6.16 -5.47
C GLY A 394 -25.96 -7.39 -6.36
N ALA A 395 -24.73 -7.88 -6.56
CA ALA A 395 -24.49 -9.09 -7.35
C ALA A 395 -24.96 -10.37 -6.65
N ALA A 396 -25.19 -10.33 -5.32
CA ALA A 396 -25.68 -11.46 -4.56
C ALA A 396 -26.98 -12.00 -5.16
N GLN A 397 -27.90 -11.13 -5.58
CA GLN A 397 -29.21 -11.51 -6.11
C GLN A 397 -29.15 -12.60 -7.19
N GLY A 398 -28.13 -12.58 -8.05
CA GLY A 398 -27.93 -13.58 -9.12
C GLY A 398 -27.57 -14.99 -8.62
N ALA A 399 -27.24 -15.18 -7.35
CA ALA A 399 -27.01 -16.49 -6.74
C ALA A 399 -28.30 -17.14 -6.24
N MET A 400 -29.38 -16.39 -6.00
CA MET A 400 -30.59 -16.96 -5.40
C MET A 400 -31.34 -17.87 -6.37
N VAL A 401 -31.73 -19.04 -5.87
CA VAL A 401 -32.59 -20.00 -6.55
C VAL A 401 -34.00 -19.95 -5.98
N TYR A 402 -34.11 -19.89 -4.66
CA TYR A 402 -35.39 -19.95 -3.95
C TYR A 402 -35.27 -19.28 -2.59
N GLN A 403 -36.34 -18.63 -2.12
CA GLN A 403 -36.39 -18.02 -0.79
C GLN A 403 -37.80 -18.11 -0.19
N THR A 404 -37.89 -18.24 1.14
CA THR A 404 -39.11 -18.12 1.92
C THR A 404 -38.86 -17.23 3.14
N GLY A 405 -39.61 -16.14 3.28
CA GLY A 405 -39.50 -15.22 4.43
C GLY A 405 -38.26 -14.32 4.48
N PHE A 406 -37.35 -14.44 3.51
CA PHE A 406 -36.28 -13.47 3.25
C PHE A 406 -36.74 -12.42 2.23
N ILE A 407 -36.24 -11.20 2.38
CA ILE A 407 -36.49 -10.07 1.48
C ILE A 407 -35.16 -9.45 1.08
N PHE A 408 -34.91 -9.25 -0.22
CA PHE A 408 -33.71 -8.58 -0.71
C PHE A 408 -33.85 -7.06 -0.56
N ARG A 409 -32.99 -6.42 0.23
CA ARG A 409 -33.07 -4.99 0.57
C ARG A 409 -31.75 -4.46 1.10
N GLU A 410 -31.61 -3.13 1.07
CA GLU A 410 -30.59 -2.42 1.85
C GLU A 410 -30.93 -2.54 3.35
N ASP A 411 -29.95 -2.96 4.14
CA ASP A 411 -30.09 -3.03 5.59
C ASP A 411 -29.95 -1.65 6.24
N ARG A 412 -29.18 -0.77 5.58
CA ARG A 412 -28.80 0.58 6.01
C ARG A 412 -29.01 1.62 4.89
N PRO A 413 -30.24 1.81 4.40
CA PRO A 413 -30.54 2.68 3.24
C PRO A 413 -30.15 4.15 3.45
N GLU A 414 -29.94 4.57 4.71
CA GLU A 414 -29.52 5.93 5.05
C GLU A 414 -28.04 6.22 4.74
N GLN A 415 -27.23 5.19 4.46
CA GLN A 415 -25.81 5.38 4.17
C GLN A 415 -25.62 5.92 2.74
N LYS A 416 -24.65 6.82 2.58
CA LYS A 416 -24.35 7.42 1.28
C LYS A 416 -23.66 6.43 0.35
N GLU A 417 -22.63 5.77 0.86
CA GLU A 417 -21.80 4.84 0.08
C GLU A 417 -22.54 3.51 -0.13
N GLN A 418 -22.52 3.01 -1.36
CA GLN A 418 -23.29 1.82 -1.73
C GLN A 418 -22.87 0.57 -0.94
N LEU A 419 -21.58 0.47 -0.57
CA LEU A 419 -21.05 -0.64 0.20
C LEU A 419 -21.61 -0.66 1.64
N ASP A 420 -21.77 0.53 2.24
CA ASP A 420 -22.24 0.71 3.61
C ASP A 420 -23.74 0.50 3.79
N LYS A 421 -24.50 0.54 2.69
CA LYS A 421 -25.93 0.24 2.70
C LYS A 421 -26.25 -1.22 3.00
N HIS A 422 -25.25 -2.10 2.91
CA HIS A 422 -25.34 -3.53 3.21
C HIS A 422 -26.53 -4.16 2.47
N LEU A 423 -26.41 -4.27 1.15
CA LEU A 423 -27.44 -4.83 0.29
C LEU A 423 -27.39 -6.36 0.34
N GLY A 424 -28.53 -6.99 0.61
CA GLY A 424 -28.58 -8.44 0.79
C GLY A 424 -29.97 -8.93 1.17
N TRP A 425 -30.08 -10.17 1.66
CA TRP A 425 -31.35 -10.74 2.10
C TRP A 425 -31.53 -10.64 3.61
N THR A 426 -32.65 -10.08 4.02
CA THR A 426 -33.02 -9.96 5.43
C THR A 426 -34.22 -10.84 5.74
N GLY A 427 -34.10 -11.68 6.78
CA GLY A 427 -35.18 -12.51 7.29
C GLY A 427 -35.53 -12.16 8.75
N TYR A 428 -36.83 -12.22 9.06
CA TYR A 428 -37.40 -11.78 10.35
C TYR A 428 -38.16 -12.87 11.10
N LYS A 429 -38.17 -14.11 10.59
CA LYS A 429 -38.90 -15.24 11.20
C LYS A 429 -38.03 -16.48 11.25
N THR A 430 -38.05 -17.19 12.37
CA THR A 430 -37.48 -18.54 12.48
C THR A 430 -38.13 -19.46 11.42
N GLY A 431 -37.32 -20.32 10.80
CA GLY A 431 -37.76 -21.20 9.72
C GLY A 431 -37.75 -20.56 8.33
N ALA A 432 -37.51 -19.24 8.19
CA ALA A 432 -37.28 -18.62 6.90
C ALA A 432 -36.03 -19.25 6.22
N THR A 433 -36.09 -19.42 4.90
CA THR A 433 -35.02 -20.09 4.14
C THR A 433 -34.56 -19.27 2.93
N LEU A 434 -33.28 -19.38 2.62
CA LEU A 434 -32.65 -18.80 1.42
C LEU A 434 -31.76 -19.87 0.79
N THR A 435 -31.98 -20.20 -0.48
CA THR A 435 -31.17 -21.17 -1.24
C THR A 435 -30.39 -20.44 -2.31
N LEU A 436 -29.07 -20.57 -2.24
CA LEU A 436 -28.11 -19.95 -3.14
C LEU A 436 -27.45 -21.05 -4.00
N LYS A 437 -27.32 -20.81 -5.30
CA LYS A 437 -26.50 -21.61 -6.21
C LYS A 437 -25.08 -21.08 -6.18
N VAL A 438 -24.12 -21.98 -6.14
CA VAL A 438 -22.69 -21.72 -6.29
C VAL A 438 -22.07 -22.75 -7.25
N ASP A 439 -21.11 -22.32 -8.07
CA ASP A 439 -20.26 -23.24 -8.83
C ASP A 439 -18.98 -23.46 -8.03
N THR A 440 -18.90 -24.60 -7.34
CA THR A 440 -17.73 -24.97 -6.52
C THR A 440 -16.61 -25.58 -7.34
N ARG A 441 -16.71 -25.57 -8.67
CA ARG A 441 -15.62 -25.86 -9.61
C ARG A 441 -15.10 -24.59 -10.29
N SER A 442 -15.74 -23.45 -10.04
CA SER A 442 -15.28 -22.20 -10.61
C SER A 442 -13.84 -21.96 -10.19
N GLY A 443 -12.99 -21.78 -11.17
CA GLY A 443 -11.63 -21.34 -10.92
C GLY A 443 -10.62 -22.42 -10.64
N ILE A 444 -10.95 -23.68 -10.93
CA ILE A 444 -10.04 -24.81 -10.89
C ILE A 444 -10.20 -25.66 -12.15
N SER A 445 -9.14 -26.36 -12.54
CA SER A 445 -9.17 -27.35 -13.61
C SER A 445 -9.07 -28.76 -13.02
N GLY A 446 -10.04 -29.63 -13.32
CA GLY A 446 -10.09 -30.99 -12.78
C GLY A 446 -10.73 -31.07 -11.38
N ASP A 447 -10.64 -32.23 -10.74
CA ASP A 447 -11.04 -32.43 -9.35
C ASP A 447 -9.82 -32.15 -8.46
N SER A 448 -9.88 -31.04 -7.72
CA SER A 448 -8.79 -30.58 -6.83
C SER A 448 -9.08 -30.86 -5.35
N GLY A 449 -10.08 -31.69 -5.04
CA GLY A 449 -10.50 -31.99 -3.67
C GLY A 449 -11.63 -31.09 -3.18
N PRO A 450 -11.85 -30.97 -1.86
CA PRO A 450 -12.99 -30.21 -1.33
C PRO A 450 -12.86 -28.70 -1.61
N ALA A 451 -13.98 -28.04 -1.88
CA ALA A 451 -14.07 -26.59 -2.05
C ALA A 451 -14.67 -25.92 -0.80
N SER A 452 -14.25 -24.70 -0.48
CA SER A 452 -14.81 -23.92 0.62
C SER A 452 -15.86 -22.92 0.11
N VAL A 453 -17.09 -23.04 0.60
CA VAL A 453 -18.15 -22.05 0.32
C VAL A 453 -18.30 -21.14 1.53
N ALA A 454 -18.12 -19.84 1.32
CA ALA A 454 -18.31 -18.83 2.34
C ALA A 454 -19.65 -18.12 2.14
N VAL A 455 -20.45 -18.04 3.21
CA VAL A 455 -21.70 -17.26 3.25
C VAL A 455 -21.50 -16.03 4.11
N MET A 456 -21.67 -14.86 3.50
CA MET A 456 -21.55 -13.55 4.14
C MET A 456 -22.81 -13.23 4.95
N HIS A 457 -22.64 -12.82 6.20
CA HIS A 457 -23.74 -12.40 7.06
C HIS A 457 -23.37 -11.20 7.91
N GLN A 458 -24.36 -10.38 8.25
CA GLN A 458 -24.15 -9.22 9.11
C GLN A 458 -24.20 -9.62 10.58
N ARG A 459 -23.16 -9.28 11.34
CA ARG A 459 -23.06 -9.47 12.79
C ARG A 459 -23.32 -8.19 13.54
N GLY A 460 -23.78 -8.33 14.78
CA GLY A 460 -24.03 -7.23 15.70
C GLY A 460 -24.90 -7.66 16.88
N ARG A 461 -25.03 -6.78 17.89
CA ARG A 461 -25.86 -7.05 19.07
C ARG A 461 -27.32 -7.28 18.70
N GLY A 462 -27.83 -8.42 19.14
CA GLY A 462 -29.22 -8.86 18.95
C GLY A 462 -29.52 -9.47 17.58
N GLN A 463 -28.53 -9.69 16.73
CA GLN A 463 -28.73 -10.36 15.43
C GLN A 463 -29.03 -11.86 15.60
N GLY A 464 -29.69 -12.44 14.59
CA GLY A 464 -30.13 -13.83 14.58
C GLY A 464 -29.03 -14.86 14.30
N SER A 465 -29.44 -16.13 14.33
CA SER A 465 -28.63 -17.30 13.98
C SER A 465 -29.33 -18.14 12.91
N ALA A 466 -28.54 -18.90 12.17
CA ALA A 466 -29.00 -19.84 11.16
C ALA A 466 -28.15 -21.11 11.15
N VAL A 467 -28.65 -22.11 10.43
CA VAL A 467 -27.85 -23.24 9.95
C VAL A 467 -27.69 -23.11 8.44
N VAL A 468 -26.50 -23.41 7.94
CA VAL A 468 -26.18 -23.47 6.52
C VAL A 468 -25.93 -24.94 6.14
N THR A 469 -26.59 -25.42 5.09
CA THR A 469 -26.50 -26.82 4.64
C THR A 469 -26.39 -26.91 3.13
N CYS A 470 -25.88 -28.04 2.63
CA CYS A 470 -25.95 -28.39 1.21
C CYS A 470 -27.31 -29.02 0.93
N ALA A 471 -28.06 -28.43 0.01
CA ALA A 471 -29.41 -28.85 -0.37
C ALA A 471 -29.48 -29.60 -1.71
N GLY A 472 -28.39 -29.61 -2.49
CA GLY A 472 -28.35 -30.33 -3.76
C GLY A 472 -27.05 -30.10 -4.54
N GLY A 473 -26.69 -31.05 -5.40
CA GLY A 473 -25.50 -31.02 -6.27
C GLY A 473 -24.15 -31.23 -5.57
N CYS A 474 -24.04 -30.86 -4.29
CA CYS A 474 -22.84 -31.02 -3.47
C CYS A 474 -23.20 -31.62 -2.09
N LYS A 475 -22.18 -32.13 -1.38
CA LYS A 475 -22.30 -32.62 0.00
C LYS A 475 -21.46 -31.74 0.93
N CYS A 476 -21.98 -31.47 2.12
CA CYS A 476 -21.25 -30.82 3.20
C CYS A 476 -21.86 -31.12 4.55
N ALA A 477 -21.07 -30.99 5.61
CA ALA A 477 -21.58 -30.96 6.97
C ALA A 477 -22.32 -29.63 7.23
N PRO A 478 -23.42 -29.63 8.02
CA PRO A 478 -24.08 -28.40 8.43
C PRO A 478 -23.15 -27.46 9.19
N ALA A 479 -23.16 -26.17 8.85
CA ALA A 479 -22.42 -25.14 9.56
C ALA A 479 -23.37 -24.22 10.35
N LYS A 480 -22.99 -23.89 11.59
CA LYS A 480 -23.73 -22.95 12.42
C LYS A 480 -23.31 -21.53 12.08
N LEU A 481 -24.28 -20.67 11.81
CA LEU A 481 -24.10 -19.25 11.57
C LEU A 481 -24.66 -18.50 12.78
N ASN A 482 -23.81 -17.82 13.55
CA ASN A 482 -24.23 -16.99 14.67
C ASN A 482 -23.85 -15.53 14.41
N SER A 483 -24.85 -14.68 14.26
CA SER A 483 -24.62 -13.25 14.00
C SER A 483 -24.58 -12.39 15.26
N ASN A 484 -25.00 -12.91 16.41
CA ASN A 484 -25.04 -12.14 17.64
C ASN A 484 -23.63 -11.88 18.19
N THR A 485 -23.40 -10.65 18.65
CA THR A 485 -22.15 -10.23 19.30
C THR A 485 -22.45 -9.27 20.45
N SER A 486 -21.49 -9.06 21.35
CA SER A 486 -21.59 -8.00 22.37
C SER A 486 -21.50 -6.59 21.76
N ASN A 487 -20.80 -6.44 20.64
CA ASN A 487 -20.64 -5.17 19.93
C ASN A 487 -21.97 -4.76 19.25
N PRO A 488 -22.50 -3.53 19.52
CA PRO A 488 -23.70 -3.04 18.84
C PRO A 488 -23.48 -2.67 17.37
N ALA A 489 -22.24 -2.39 16.93
CA ALA A 489 -21.93 -2.05 15.55
C ALA A 489 -22.25 -3.20 14.59
N LEU A 490 -22.78 -2.86 13.42
CA LEU A 490 -23.06 -3.82 12.35
C LEU A 490 -21.83 -3.97 11.47
N ALA A 491 -21.36 -5.19 11.30
CA ALA A 491 -20.23 -5.52 10.43
C ALA A 491 -20.47 -6.86 9.74
N PHE A 492 -19.88 -7.07 8.57
CA PHE A 492 -19.95 -8.35 7.91
C PHE A 492 -19.00 -9.38 8.52
N SER A 493 -19.43 -10.63 8.50
CA SER A 493 -18.65 -11.80 8.86
C SER A 493 -19.07 -12.97 7.97
N LYS A 494 -18.35 -14.07 8.03
CA LYS A 494 -18.57 -15.22 7.16
C LYS A 494 -18.65 -16.50 7.98
N VAL A 495 -19.48 -17.41 7.51
CA VAL A 495 -19.41 -18.83 7.85
C VAL A 495 -18.92 -19.58 6.63
N GLU A 496 -17.98 -20.50 6.82
CA GLU A 496 -17.41 -21.33 5.76
C GLU A 496 -17.88 -22.78 5.90
N LEU A 497 -18.13 -23.41 4.76
CA LEU A 497 -18.52 -24.81 4.64
C LEU A 497 -17.56 -25.50 3.70
N THR A 498 -17.00 -26.62 4.14
CA THR A 498 -16.28 -27.54 3.25
C THR A 498 -17.29 -28.37 2.46
N THR A 499 -17.22 -28.29 1.14
CA THR A 499 -18.17 -28.88 0.19
C THR A 499 -17.47 -29.79 -0.82
N THR A 500 -18.16 -30.80 -1.33
CA THR A 500 -17.72 -31.48 -2.56
C THR A 500 -17.91 -30.55 -3.77
N GLN A 501 -17.07 -30.73 -4.79
CA GLN A 501 -17.12 -29.93 -6.01
C GLN A 501 -18.35 -30.26 -6.87
N ALA A 502 -19.00 -29.23 -7.42
CA ALA A 502 -20.11 -29.34 -8.35
C ALA A 502 -20.33 -28.03 -9.12
N SER A 503 -20.72 -28.12 -10.41
CA SER A 503 -21.15 -26.95 -11.21
C SER A 503 -22.37 -26.24 -10.64
N ARG A 504 -23.16 -26.96 -9.85
CA ARG A 504 -24.42 -26.49 -9.31
C ARG A 504 -24.59 -27.00 -7.88
N CYS A 505 -23.77 -26.48 -6.97
CA CYS A 505 -23.93 -26.71 -5.55
C CYS A 505 -25.00 -25.75 -4.99
N LEU A 506 -26.02 -26.29 -4.33
CA LEU A 506 -27.09 -25.52 -3.69
C LEU A 506 -26.82 -25.43 -2.20
N VAL A 507 -26.62 -24.22 -1.71
CA VAL A 507 -26.39 -23.91 -0.30
C VAL A 507 -27.63 -23.25 0.28
N LYS A 508 -28.21 -23.86 1.31
CA LYS A 508 -29.43 -23.41 1.96
C LYS A 508 -29.11 -22.83 3.34
N VAL A 509 -29.52 -21.59 3.56
CA VAL A 509 -29.53 -20.93 4.87
C VAL A 509 -30.93 -21.07 5.46
N THR A 510 -31.04 -21.54 6.70
CA THR A 510 -32.31 -21.64 7.43
C THR A 510 -32.18 -20.92 8.77
N ILE A 511 -33.02 -19.91 9.02
CA ILE A 511 -33.01 -19.15 10.27
C ILE A 511 -33.44 -20.06 11.43
N THR A 512 -32.58 -20.21 12.43
CA THR A 512 -32.87 -20.96 13.66
C THR A 512 -33.33 -20.06 14.79
N SER A 513 -32.92 -18.78 14.77
CA SER A 513 -33.39 -17.74 15.68
C SER A 513 -33.20 -16.37 15.04
N THR A 514 -34.14 -15.44 15.21
CA THR A 514 -34.00 -14.05 14.74
C THR A 514 -33.30 -13.16 15.77
N GLY A 515 -32.95 -13.70 16.95
CA GLY A 515 -32.51 -12.89 18.07
C GLY A 515 -33.56 -11.84 18.45
N LEU A 516 -33.11 -10.63 18.74
CA LEU A 516 -33.98 -9.48 19.01
C LEU A 516 -34.31 -8.67 17.74
N LYS A 517 -33.75 -9.06 16.59
CA LYS A 517 -33.81 -8.27 15.36
C LYS A 517 -34.17 -9.16 14.17
N LYS A 518 -33.14 -9.59 13.44
CA LYS A 518 -33.22 -10.15 12.10
C LYS A 518 -31.96 -10.96 11.81
N LEU A 519 -31.95 -11.69 10.70
CA LEU A 519 -30.72 -12.20 10.10
C LEU A 519 -30.56 -11.54 8.73
N HIS A 520 -29.35 -11.08 8.41
CA HIS A 520 -29.03 -10.50 7.11
C HIS A 520 -27.88 -11.26 6.44
N ILE A 521 -28.09 -11.70 5.20
CA ILE A 521 -27.13 -12.43 4.36
C ILE A 521 -26.69 -11.51 3.21
N GLY A 522 -25.41 -11.16 3.17
CA GLY A 522 -24.84 -10.20 2.20
C GLY A 522 -24.34 -10.83 0.90
N GLY A 523 -24.26 -12.16 0.83
CA GLY A 523 -23.73 -12.85 -0.36
C GLY A 523 -23.06 -14.18 -0.09
N VAL A 524 -22.45 -14.72 -1.14
CA VAL A 524 -21.76 -16.01 -1.15
C VAL A 524 -20.59 -15.99 -2.13
N TRP A 525 -19.52 -16.71 -1.79
CA TRP A 525 -18.41 -16.96 -2.71
C TRP A 525 -17.76 -18.32 -2.45
N VAL A 526 -16.88 -18.72 -3.37
CA VAL A 526 -16.10 -19.96 -3.30
C VAL A 526 -14.61 -19.63 -3.17
N ASN A 527 -13.95 -20.36 -2.27
CA ASN A 527 -12.51 -20.40 -2.09
C ASN A 527 -12.02 -21.83 -2.33
N HIS A 528 -10.80 -21.96 -2.86
CA HIS A 528 -10.09 -23.22 -3.04
C HIS A 528 -8.81 -23.24 -2.22
#